data_AF-A0A7S1SMF8-F1
#
_entry.id   AF-A0A7S1SMF8-F1
#
_cell.length_a   1.000
_cell.length_b   1.000
_cell.length_c   1.000
_cell.angle_alpha   90.00
_cell.angle_beta   90.00
_cell.angle_gamma   90.00
#
_symmetry.space_group_name_H-M   'P 1'
#
loop_
_entity.id
_entity.type
_entity.pdbx_description
1 polymer ?
#
loop_
_entity_poly.entity_id
_entity_poly.type
_entity_poly.pdbx_seq_one_letter_code
_entity_poly.pdbx_strand_id
1 'polypeptide(L)'
;EHERETSARHMRVTEKDVLQVVSFITGMPLGELTEHEHTQLADLAHSLQQQVVGQEEAIRQVVATVQMGRLGLQAVGRPQGSFLFAGPPAVGKTMLAEQLAVQVFGEAAGAVVRLSGSDFAERASISRLLGPPPGYVGFGQGGELTEPVRRRPHSLVIVDNVDAAHPEVQELLAQVLESGQLTDSTGRVADFTNTIVILTTRTAAGSLPTGADLAGAE
;
A
#
# COMPACT_ATOMS: atom_id res chain seq x y z
N GLU A 1 -5.94 -22.03 59.52
CA GLU A 1 -6.28 -22.14 58.09
C GLU A 1 -6.19 -20.73 57.50
N HIS A 2 -5.07 -20.37 56.86
CA HIS A 2 -4.93 -20.32 55.39
C HIS A 2 -5.95 -19.44 54.65
N GLU A 3 -6.14 -18.19 55.11
CA GLU A 3 -6.59 -17.11 54.22
C GLU A 3 -5.45 -16.75 53.28
N ARG A 4 -5.49 -17.32 52.08
CA ARG A 4 -4.59 -16.99 50.99
C ARG A 4 -4.87 -15.54 50.59
N GLU A 5 -4.01 -14.65 51.05
CA GLU A 5 -3.75 -13.33 50.46
C GLU A 5 -3.44 -13.53 48.96
N THR A 6 -4.49 -13.50 48.12
CA THR A 6 -4.32 -13.24 46.70
C THR A 6 -4.00 -11.75 46.56
N SER A 7 -2.75 -11.41 46.90
CA SER A 7 -2.15 -10.14 46.50
C SER A 7 -2.08 -10.17 44.97
N ALA A 8 -3.14 -9.69 44.33
CA ALA A 8 -3.18 -9.45 42.91
C ALA A 8 -2.06 -8.45 42.62
N ARG A 9 -0.89 -8.97 42.22
CA ARG A 9 0.19 -8.18 41.64
C ARG A 9 -0.43 -7.38 40.50
N HIS A 10 -0.71 -6.11 40.76
CA HIS A 10 -1.13 -5.16 39.75
C HIS A 10 0.07 -4.98 38.83
N MET A 11 0.14 -5.79 37.78
CA MET A 11 1.15 -5.69 36.76
C MET A 11 0.86 -4.38 36.01
N ARG A 12 1.69 -3.37 36.25
CA ARG A 12 1.56 -2.07 35.57
C ARG A 12 2.02 -2.26 34.14
N VAL A 13 1.10 -2.06 33.21
CA VAL A 13 1.40 -2.00 31.78
C VAL A 13 2.18 -0.71 31.53
N THR A 14 3.37 -0.84 30.97
CA THR A 14 4.23 0.28 30.56
C THR A 14 4.11 0.54 29.06
N GLU A 15 4.58 1.69 28.59
CA GLU A 15 4.68 2.02 27.17
C GLU A 15 5.47 0.96 26.39
N LYS A 16 6.54 0.43 27.00
CA LYS A 16 7.35 -0.66 26.43
C LYS A 16 6.55 -1.94 26.20
N ASP A 17 5.65 -2.28 27.13
CA ASP A 17 4.80 -3.46 27.02
C ASP A 17 3.79 -3.29 25.87
N VAL A 18 3.20 -2.10 25.73
CA VAL A 18 2.30 -1.76 24.61
C VAL A 18 3.06 -1.83 23.29
N LEU A 19 4.23 -1.18 23.19
CA LEU A 19 5.06 -1.18 21.99
C LEU A 19 5.46 -2.61 21.60
N GLN A 20 5.81 -3.48 22.55
CA GLN A 20 6.18 -4.86 22.26
C GLN A 20 5.01 -5.67 21.68
N VAL A 21 3.81 -5.50 22.23
CA VAL A 21 2.60 -6.19 21.72
C VAL A 21 2.20 -5.65 20.34
N VAL A 22 2.18 -4.34 20.16
CA VAL A 22 1.83 -3.74 18.85
C VAL A 22 2.90 -4.09 17.81
N SER A 23 4.18 -4.10 18.18
CA SER A 23 5.26 -4.53 17.28
C SER A 23 5.12 -5.99 16.87
N PHE A 24 4.72 -6.87 17.79
CA PHE A 24 4.44 -8.27 17.49
C PHE A 24 3.25 -8.43 16.54
N ILE A 25 2.15 -7.69 16.76
CA ILE A 25 0.93 -7.76 15.93
C ILE A 25 1.20 -7.21 14.52
N THR A 26 1.92 -6.09 14.43
CA THR A 26 2.17 -5.40 13.16
C THR A 26 3.37 -5.95 12.40
N GLY A 27 4.27 -6.68 13.08
CA GLY A 27 5.55 -7.09 12.54
C GLY A 27 6.50 -5.93 12.25
N MET A 28 6.39 -4.82 13.02
CA MET A 28 7.21 -3.62 12.92
C MET A 28 7.83 -3.25 14.28
N PRO A 29 9.15 -3.08 14.42
CA PRO A 29 9.81 -2.82 15.72
C PRO A 29 9.69 -1.37 16.21
N LEU A 30 8.56 -0.98 16.82
CA LEU A 30 8.19 0.43 17.10
C LEU A 30 9.13 1.25 18.02
N GLY A 31 9.97 0.63 18.84
CA GLY A 31 10.78 1.33 19.86
C GLY A 31 12.07 2.00 19.36
N GLU A 32 12.73 1.41 18.36
CA GLU A 32 13.94 1.97 17.71
C GLU A 32 13.60 2.69 16.39
N LEU A 33 12.35 2.57 15.93
CA LEU A 33 11.89 3.07 14.66
C LEU A 33 11.85 4.61 14.61
N THR A 34 11.51 5.33 15.69
CA THR A 34 11.19 6.77 15.57
C THR A 34 12.37 7.63 15.10
N GLU A 35 13.55 7.57 15.74
CA GLU A 35 14.70 8.39 15.32
C GLU A 35 15.28 7.95 13.96
N HIS A 36 15.30 6.64 13.72
CA HIS A 36 15.80 6.08 12.47
C HIS A 36 14.87 6.43 11.29
N GLU A 37 13.55 6.31 11.47
CA GLU A 37 12.52 6.70 10.50
C GLU A 37 12.56 8.20 10.23
N HIS A 38 12.76 9.05 11.25
CA HIS A 38 12.90 10.49 11.05
C HIS A 38 14.10 10.82 10.16
N THR A 39 15.24 10.18 10.41
CA THR A 39 16.45 10.38 9.60
C THR A 39 16.25 9.82 8.18
N GLN A 40 15.69 8.63 8.07
CA GLN A 40 15.38 7.98 6.79
C GLN A 40 14.42 8.82 5.92
N LEU A 41 13.40 9.43 6.52
CA LEU A 41 12.45 10.31 5.83
C LEU A 41 13.08 11.65 5.43
N ALA A 42 14.01 12.18 6.22
CA ALA A 42 14.74 13.41 5.89
C ALA A 42 15.68 13.18 4.68
N ASP A 43 16.34 12.03 4.63
CA ASP A 43 17.29 11.68 3.58
C ASP A 43 16.63 11.01 2.35
N LEU A 44 15.34 10.69 2.40
CA LEU A 44 14.62 9.91 1.39
C LEU A 44 14.83 10.44 -0.03
N ALA A 45 14.73 11.76 -0.23
CA ALA A 45 14.94 12.37 -1.55
C ALA A 45 16.34 12.11 -2.08
N HIS A 46 17.36 12.27 -1.23
CA HIS A 46 18.75 12.06 -1.60
C HIS A 46 19.00 10.58 -1.94
N SER A 47 18.53 9.66 -1.09
CA SER A 47 18.65 8.21 -1.31
C SER A 47 18.01 7.78 -2.63
N LEU A 48 16.83 8.29 -2.96
CA LEU A 48 16.17 7.99 -4.24
C LEU A 48 16.94 8.57 -5.44
N GLN A 49 17.46 9.79 -5.34
CA GLN A 49 18.24 10.44 -6.41
C GLN A 49 19.56 9.73 -6.72
N GLN A 50 20.17 9.06 -5.74
CA GLN A 50 21.37 8.25 -5.97
C GLN A 50 21.08 6.99 -6.83
N GLN A 51 19.86 6.46 -6.75
CA GLN A 51 19.48 5.22 -7.43
C GLN A 51 18.67 5.45 -8.71
N VAL A 52 17.95 6.58 -8.80
CA VAL A 52 17.04 6.90 -9.91
C VAL A 52 17.53 8.14 -10.66
N VAL A 53 18.04 7.91 -11.87
CA VAL A 53 18.54 8.98 -12.75
C VAL A 53 17.41 9.63 -13.52
N GLY A 54 17.34 10.98 -13.52
CA GLY A 54 16.48 11.76 -14.42
C GLY A 54 14.98 11.69 -14.09
N GLN A 55 14.61 11.84 -12.82
CA GLN A 55 13.23 11.88 -12.31
C GLN A 55 13.08 12.84 -11.10
N GLU A 56 13.84 13.94 -11.07
CA GLU A 56 13.98 14.81 -9.89
C GLU A 56 12.62 15.36 -9.42
N GLU A 57 11.75 15.74 -10.37
CA GLU A 57 10.41 16.23 -10.03
C GLU A 57 9.52 15.12 -9.46
N ALA A 58 9.51 13.93 -10.08
CA ALA A 58 8.73 12.80 -9.58
C ALA A 58 9.19 12.39 -8.17
N ILE A 59 10.51 12.35 -7.93
CA ILE A 59 11.09 12.08 -6.61
C ILE A 59 10.65 13.13 -5.60
N ARG A 60 10.69 14.42 -5.95
CA ARG A 60 10.25 15.52 -5.07
C ARG A 60 8.79 15.34 -4.64
N GLN A 61 7.90 15.05 -5.58
CA GLN A 61 6.46 14.86 -5.32
C GLN A 61 6.19 13.61 -4.48
N VAL A 62 6.90 12.51 -4.77
CA VAL A 62 6.81 11.26 -3.99
C VAL A 62 7.24 11.51 -2.55
N VAL A 63 8.41 12.11 -2.33
CA VAL A 63 8.95 12.38 -0.99
C VAL A 63 8.00 13.28 -0.19
N ALA A 64 7.53 14.37 -0.78
CA ALA A 64 6.59 15.27 -0.11
C ALA A 64 5.31 14.55 0.32
N THR A 65 4.75 13.72 -0.56
CA THR A 65 3.54 12.95 -0.28
C THR A 65 3.76 11.91 0.82
N VAL A 66 4.88 11.18 0.80
CA VAL A 66 5.23 10.20 1.84
C VAL A 66 5.43 10.89 3.20
N GLN A 67 6.09 12.05 3.23
CA GLN A 67 6.27 12.83 4.45
C GLN A 67 4.92 13.32 5.01
N MET A 68 4.01 13.82 4.15
CA MET A 68 2.65 14.18 4.57
C MET A 68 1.89 12.98 5.13
N GLY A 69 1.99 11.83 4.45
CA GLY A 69 1.42 10.54 4.85
C GLY A 69 1.83 10.11 6.27
N ARG A 70 3.12 10.31 6.58
CA ARG A 70 3.72 9.98 7.89
C ARG A 70 3.31 10.96 8.99
N LEU A 71 3.03 12.21 8.63
CA LEU A 71 2.54 13.23 9.56
C LEU A 71 1.02 13.17 9.79
N GLY A 72 0.31 12.26 9.11
CA GLY A 72 -1.15 12.17 9.20
C GLY A 72 -1.88 13.34 8.54
N LEU A 73 -1.21 14.05 7.63
CA LEU A 73 -1.74 15.24 6.94
C LEU A 73 -2.47 14.89 5.64
N GLN A 74 -2.59 13.61 5.31
CA GLN A 74 -3.38 13.10 4.20
C GLN A 74 -4.88 13.10 4.52
N ALA A 75 -5.70 12.97 3.46
CA ALA A 75 -7.14 12.80 3.62
C ALA A 75 -7.47 11.51 4.41
N VAL A 76 -8.39 11.65 5.37
CA VAL A 76 -8.79 10.57 6.28
C VAL A 76 -9.35 9.39 5.48
N GLY A 77 -8.93 8.18 5.85
CA GLY A 77 -9.43 6.96 5.23
C GLY A 77 -8.76 6.60 3.89
N ARG A 78 -7.78 7.37 3.41
CA ARG A 78 -7.07 7.08 2.14
C ARG A 78 -5.68 6.48 2.40
N PRO A 79 -5.05 5.83 1.40
CA PRO A 79 -3.66 5.42 1.51
C PRO A 79 -2.73 6.59 1.88
N GLN A 80 -1.62 6.29 2.57
CA GLN A 80 -0.61 7.28 2.98
C GLN A 80 0.03 7.99 1.79
N GLY A 81 0.08 7.32 0.64
CA GLY A 81 0.48 7.89 -0.63
C GLY A 81 -0.19 7.14 -1.77
N SER A 82 -0.61 7.86 -2.80
CA SER A 82 -1.23 7.30 -4.00
C SER A 82 -0.61 7.96 -5.21
N PHE A 83 0.01 7.16 -6.08
CA PHE A 83 0.76 7.67 -7.22
C PHE A 83 0.35 6.96 -8.51
N LEU A 84 0.24 7.73 -9.59
CA LEU A 84 0.19 7.21 -10.95
C LEU A 84 1.47 7.63 -11.68
N PHE A 85 2.36 6.68 -11.92
CA PHE A 85 3.55 6.91 -12.73
C PHE A 85 3.20 6.66 -14.20
N ALA A 86 3.21 7.73 -14.99
CA ALA A 86 2.86 7.70 -16.41
C ALA A 86 4.08 7.96 -17.29
N GLY A 87 4.19 7.26 -18.43
CA GLY A 87 5.23 7.51 -19.43
C GLY A 87 5.61 6.26 -20.23
N PRO A 88 6.55 6.36 -21.19
CA PRO A 88 6.98 5.22 -21.99
C PRO A 88 7.71 4.13 -21.17
N PRO A 89 7.85 2.89 -21.67
CA PRO A 89 8.62 1.86 -20.99
C PRO A 89 10.09 2.27 -20.79
N ALA A 90 10.74 1.66 -19.80
CA ALA A 90 12.17 1.83 -19.50
C ALA A 90 12.64 3.24 -19.05
N VAL A 91 11.73 4.17 -18.71
CA VAL A 91 12.09 5.50 -18.15
C VAL A 91 12.33 5.52 -16.63
N GLY A 92 12.30 4.35 -15.98
CA GLY A 92 12.59 4.24 -14.54
C GLY A 92 11.37 4.29 -13.60
N LYS A 93 10.12 4.21 -14.09
CA LYS A 93 8.91 4.19 -13.24
C LYS A 93 8.93 3.08 -12.19
N THR A 94 9.13 1.84 -12.65
CA THR A 94 9.19 0.66 -11.78
C THR A 94 10.40 0.72 -10.85
N MET A 95 11.53 1.22 -11.34
CA MET A 95 12.74 1.42 -10.52
C MET A 95 12.50 2.41 -9.38
N LEU A 96 11.83 3.54 -9.64
CA LEU A 96 11.44 4.49 -8.59
C LEU A 96 10.50 3.84 -7.56
N ALA A 97 9.53 3.04 -8.01
CA ALA A 97 8.60 2.33 -7.12
C ALA A 97 9.33 1.31 -6.22
N GLU A 98 10.23 0.52 -6.81
CA GLU A 98 11.04 -0.47 -6.10
C GLU A 98 12.00 0.18 -5.10
N GLN A 99 12.69 1.26 -5.51
CA GLN A 99 13.58 2.00 -4.61
C GLN A 99 12.80 2.66 -3.47
N LEU A 100 11.61 3.22 -3.73
CA LEU A 100 10.76 3.73 -2.66
C LEU A 100 10.36 2.62 -1.68
N ALA A 101 10.05 1.43 -2.18
CA ALA A 101 9.69 0.29 -1.33
C ALA A 101 10.82 -0.07 -0.36
N VAL A 102 12.04 -0.20 -0.87
CA VAL A 102 13.23 -0.48 -0.06
C VAL A 102 13.47 0.63 0.96
N GLN A 103 13.36 1.90 0.56
CA GLN A 103 13.64 3.04 1.43
C GLN A 103 12.56 3.31 2.48
N VAL A 104 11.31 2.89 2.27
CA VAL A 104 10.20 3.20 3.21
C VAL A 104 9.79 1.99 4.05
N PHE A 105 9.86 0.78 3.49
CA PHE A 105 9.39 -0.44 4.15
C PHE A 105 10.48 -1.48 4.39
N GLY A 106 11.71 -1.23 3.91
CA GLY A 106 12.82 -2.16 4.00
C GLY A 106 12.66 -3.41 3.13
N GLU A 107 13.52 -4.40 3.33
CA GLU A 107 13.52 -5.67 2.59
C GLU A 107 12.64 -6.76 3.25
N ALA A 108 11.75 -6.38 4.17
CA ALA A 108 10.92 -7.34 4.88
C ALA A 108 9.98 -8.09 3.92
N ALA A 109 9.97 -9.42 3.99
CA ALA A 109 9.10 -10.25 3.17
C ALA A 109 7.63 -9.85 3.35
N GLY A 110 6.92 -9.65 2.24
CA GLY A 110 5.51 -9.23 2.24
C GLY A 110 5.27 -7.73 2.47
N ALA A 111 6.31 -6.91 2.59
CA ALA A 111 6.18 -5.45 2.62
C ALA A 111 5.80 -4.86 1.25
N VAL A 112 6.01 -5.60 0.17
CA VAL A 112 5.68 -5.19 -1.20
C VAL A 112 4.70 -6.19 -1.81
N VAL A 113 3.54 -5.69 -2.23
CA VAL A 113 2.56 -6.41 -3.03
C VAL A 113 2.71 -5.94 -4.46
N ARG A 114 3.01 -6.85 -5.40
CA ARG A 114 3.24 -6.49 -6.80
C ARG A 114 2.30 -7.26 -7.70
N LEU A 115 1.59 -6.52 -8.54
CA LEU A 115 0.64 -7.03 -9.52
C LEU A 115 0.97 -6.45 -10.90
N SER A 116 0.70 -7.21 -11.95
CA SER A 116 0.76 -6.75 -13.34
C SER A 116 -0.66 -6.64 -13.87
N GLY A 117 -1.10 -5.44 -14.28
CA GLY A 117 -2.43 -5.21 -14.86
C GLY A 117 -2.72 -6.09 -16.06
N SER A 118 -1.68 -6.49 -16.82
CA SER A 118 -1.81 -7.45 -17.92
C SER A 118 -2.31 -8.83 -17.45
N ASP A 119 -2.00 -9.24 -16.23
CA ASP A 119 -2.48 -10.52 -15.66
C ASP A 119 -3.97 -10.46 -15.29
N PHE A 120 -4.54 -9.25 -15.32
CA PHE A 120 -5.91 -8.92 -14.97
C PHE A 120 -6.71 -8.34 -16.14
N ALA A 121 -6.31 -8.63 -17.39
CA ALA A 121 -6.98 -8.14 -18.59
C ALA A 121 -8.39 -8.73 -18.80
N GLU A 122 -8.63 -9.94 -18.32
CA GLU A 122 -9.91 -10.63 -18.45
C GLU A 122 -10.79 -10.40 -17.22
N ARG A 123 -12.12 -10.26 -17.40
CA ARG A 123 -13.05 -10.08 -16.28
C ARG A 123 -12.96 -11.19 -15.21
N ALA A 124 -12.72 -12.44 -15.62
CA ALA A 124 -12.61 -13.56 -14.68
C ALA A 124 -11.44 -13.42 -13.68
N SER A 125 -10.42 -12.63 -14.02
CA SER A 125 -9.24 -12.38 -13.19
C SER A 125 -9.55 -11.59 -11.91
N ILE A 126 -10.70 -10.91 -11.82
CA ILE A 126 -11.13 -10.19 -10.61
C ILE A 126 -11.20 -11.13 -9.40
N SER A 127 -11.62 -12.38 -9.64
CA SER A 127 -11.65 -13.42 -8.60
C SER A 127 -10.25 -13.76 -8.05
N ARG A 128 -9.18 -13.55 -8.81
CA ARG A 128 -7.81 -13.69 -8.30
C ARG A 128 -7.45 -12.52 -7.39
N LEU A 129 -7.90 -11.30 -7.73
CA LEU A 129 -7.61 -10.09 -6.96
C LEU A 129 -8.33 -10.05 -5.61
N LEU A 130 -9.60 -10.50 -5.58
CA LEU A 130 -10.49 -10.48 -4.42
C LEU A 130 -10.66 -11.84 -3.72
N GLY A 131 -10.23 -12.93 -4.34
CA GLY A 131 -10.51 -14.30 -3.91
C GLY A 131 -11.75 -14.90 -4.61
N PRO A 132 -11.82 -16.23 -4.81
CA PRO A 132 -12.96 -16.86 -5.49
C PRO A 132 -14.28 -16.66 -4.72
N PRO A 133 -15.41 -16.36 -5.39
CA PRO A 133 -16.70 -16.14 -4.72
C PRO A 133 -17.35 -17.43 -4.20
N PRO A 134 -18.39 -17.33 -3.34
CA PRO A 134 -19.11 -18.50 -2.83
C PRO A 134 -19.58 -19.42 -3.95
N GLY A 135 -19.31 -20.72 -3.81
CA GLY A 135 -19.67 -21.75 -4.81
C GLY A 135 -18.62 -22.04 -5.87
N TYR A 136 -17.48 -21.34 -5.87
CA TYR A 136 -16.33 -21.63 -6.75
C TYR A 136 -15.23 -22.40 -6.02
N VAL A 137 -14.44 -23.17 -6.79
CA VAL A 137 -13.25 -23.85 -6.25
C VAL A 137 -12.27 -22.82 -5.69
N GLY A 138 -11.82 -23.04 -4.45
CA GLY A 138 -10.94 -22.09 -3.77
C GLY A 138 -11.67 -20.98 -3.00
N PHE A 139 -13.00 -21.02 -2.88
CA PHE A 139 -13.74 -20.13 -1.98
C PHE A 139 -13.14 -20.16 -0.55
N GLY A 140 -12.94 -18.99 0.04
CA GLY A 140 -12.26 -18.83 1.33
C GLY A 140 -10.75 -18.61 1.22
N GLN A 141 -10.14 -18.82 0.04
CA GLN A 141 -8.80 -18.31 -0.23
C GLN A 141 -8.88 -16.80 -0.46
N GLY A 142 -8.03 -16.06 0.23
CA GLY A 142 -7.96 -14.61 0.04
C GLY A 142 -7.32 -14.23 -1.28
N GLY A 143 -7.63 -13.04 -1.78
CA GLY A 143 -7.17 -12.57 -3.08
C GLY A 143 -5.71 -12.12 -3.09
N GLU A 144 -5.12 -12.09 -4.28
CA GLU A 144 -3.73 -11.65 -4.53
C GLU A 144 -3.48 -10.20 -4.09
N LEU A 145 -4.53 -9.37 -3.98
CA LEU A 145 -4.43 -8.02 -3.43
C LEU A 145 -4.94 -7.94 -1.98
N THR A 146 -6.12 -8.48 -1.71
CA THR A 146 -6.80 -8.29 -0.41
C THR A 146 -6.11 -9.05 0.73
N GLU A 147 -5.60 -10.26 0.49
CA GLU A 147 -5.00 -11.08 1.55
C GLU A 147 -3.65 -10.58 2.02
N PRO A 148 -2.69 -10.21 1.15
CA PRO A 148 -1.41 -9.65 1.59
C PRO A 148 -1.59 -8.37 2.40
N VAL A 149 -2.47 -7.46 1.96
CA VAL A 149 -2.74 -6.19 2.65
C VAL A 149 -3.44 -6.43 3.99
N ARG A 150 -4.38 -7.38 4.08
CA ARG A 150 -5.00 -7.77 5.36
C ARG A 150 -3.98 -8.34 6.35
N ARG A 151 -3.00 -9.10 5.87
CA ARG A 151 -1.94 -9.68 6.73
C ARG A 151 -0.91 -8.65 7.15
N ARG A 152 -0.59 -7.69 6.29
CA ARG A 152 0.37 -6.62 6.55
C ARG A 152 -0.14 -5.30 5.99
N PRO A 153 -0.99 -4.56 6.73
CA PRO A 153 -1.54 -3.27 6.28
C PRO A 153 -0.47 -2.21 6.06
N HIS A 154 0.71 -2.37 6.68
CA HIS A 154 1.87 -1.54 6.39
C HIS A 154 2.68 -2.11 5.23
N SER A 155 2.23 -1.80 4.01
CA SER A 155 2.82 -2.32 2.78
C SER A 155 2.81 -1.30 1.64
N LEU A 156 3.68 -1.52 0.66
CA LEU A 156 3.64 -0.84 -0.62
C LEU A 156 2.96 -1.74 -1.66
N VAL A 157 1.97 -1.21 -2.37
CA VAL A 157 1.23 -1.90 -3.44
C VAL A 157 1.66 -1.32 -4.79
N ILE A 158 2.24 -2.14 -5.66
CA ILE A 158 2.59 -1.78 -7.04
C ILE A 158 1.65 -2.51 -7.99
N VAL A 159 0.96 -1.75 -8.84
CA VAL A 159 0.22 -2.30 -9.99
C VAL A 159 0.86 -1.77 -11.27
N ASP A 160 1.65 -2.62 -11.92
CA ASP A 160 2.32 -2.28 -13.18
C ASP A 160 1.33 -2.34 -14.35
N ASN A 161 1.42 -1.42 -15.31
CA ASN A 161 0.58 -1.39 -16.52
C ASN A 161 -0.94 -1.46 -16.24
N VAL A 162 -1.44 -0.60 -15.35
CA VAL A 162 -2.86 -0.56 -14.96
C VAL A 162 -3.80 -0.33 -16.16
N ASP A 163 -3.32 0.32 -17.22
CA ASP A 163 -4.03 0.52 -18.50
C ASP A 163 -4.36 -0.79 -19.23
N ALA A 164 -3.63 -1.87 -18.95
CA ALA A 164 -3.88 -3.18 -19.55
C ALA A 164 -4.90 -4.03 -18.75
N ALA A 165 -5.26 -3.60 -17.54
CA ALA A 165 -6.22 -4.31 -16.72
C ALA A 165 -7.65 -4.10 -17.21
N HIS A 166 -8.52 -5.08 -16.93
CA HIS A 166 -9.94 -4.96 -17.19
C HIS A 166 -10.53 -3.71 -16.51
N PRO A 167 -11.49 -2.97 -17.13
CA PRO A 167 -12.05 -1.75 -16.53
C PRO A 167 -12.60 -1.93 -15.11
N GLU A 168 -13.23 -3.06 -14.82
CA GLU A 168 -13.74 -3.38 -13.47
C GLU A 168 -12.61 -3.56 -12.44
N VAL A 169 -11.40 -3.95 -12.86
CA VAL A 169 -10.21 -3.97 -11.99
C VAL A 169 -9.69 -2.55 -11.76
N GLN A 170 -9.70 -1.70 -12.78
CA GLN A 170 -9.33 -0.29 -12.64
C GLN A 170 -10.28 0.44 -11.67
N GLU A 171 -11.58 0.13 -11.72
CA GLU A 171 -12.59 0.67 -10.79
C GLU A 171 -12.34 0.22 -9.34
N LEU A 172 -12.03 -1.07 -9.12
CA LEU A 172 -11.66 -1.57 -7.79
C LEU A 172 -10.41 -0.87 -7.25
N LEU A 173 -9.42 -0.61 -8.11
CA LEU A 173 -8.22 0.14 -7.72
C LEU A 173 -8.56 1.61 -7.42
N ALA A 174 -9.42 2.26 -8.21
CA ALA A 174 -9.90 3.61 -7.94
C ALA A 174 -10.61 3.69 -6.58
N GLN A 175 -11.48 2.71 -6.27
CA GLN A 175 -12.12 2.59 -4.95
C GLN A 175 -11.08 2.53 -3.81
N VAL A 176 -9.99 1.79 -3.99
CA VAL A 176 -8.88 1.75 -3.01
C VAL A 176 -8.25 3.13 -2.83
N LEU A 177 -8.01 3.87 -3.92
CA LEU A 177 -7.45 5.22 -3.86
C LEU A 177 -8.40 6.24 -3.20
N GLU A 178 -9.70 6.03 -3.27
CA GLU A 178 -10.73 6.92 -2.72
C GLU A 178 -11.09 6.63 -1.27
N SER A 179 -11.34 5.36 -0.95
CA SER A 179 -11.88 4.92 0.35
C SER A 179 -10.87 4.20 1.23
N GLY A 180 -9.69 3.86 0.70
CA GLY A 180 -8.67 3.09 1.39
C GLY A 180 -9.13 1.70 1.83
N GLN A 181 -10.23 1.17 1.27
CA GLN A 181 -10.76 -0.13 1.66
C GLN A 181 -11.16 -0.95 0.43
N LEU A 182 -10.95 -2.26 0.51
CA LEU A 182 -11.41 -3.21 -0.48
C LEU A 182 -11.99 -4.44 0.21
N THR A 183 -13.18 -4.86 -0.19
CA THR A 183 -13.83 -6.03 0.40
C THR A 183 -13.58 -7.26 -0.46
N ASP A 184 -13.10 -8.33 0.15
CA ASP A 184 -12.88 -9.61 -0.50
C ASP A 184 -14.21 -10.36 -0.75
N SER A 185 -14.16 -11.42 -1.55
CA SER A 185 -15.37 -12.17 -1.92
C SER A 185 -16.03 -12.95 -0.77
N THR A 186 -15.37 -13.00 0.39
CA THR A 186 -15.91 -13.58 1.64
C THR A 186 -16.50 -12.52 2.58
N GLY A 187 -16.45 -11.25 2.18
CA GLY A 187 -16.94 -10.12 2.96
C GLY A 187 -15.92 -9.55 3.96
N ARG A 188 -14.65 -9.94 3.89
CA ARG A 188 -13.61 -9.38 4.78
C ARG A 188 -13.01 -8.13 4.14
N VAL A 189 -12.79 -7.10 4.95
CA VAL A 189 -12.23 -5.83 4.50
C VAL A 189 -10.71 -5.85 4.58
N ALA A 190 -10.05 -5.45 3.50
CA ALA A 190 -8.64 -5.07 3.44
C ALA A 190 -8.51 -3.56 3.61
N ASP A 191 -7.70 -3.14 4.58
CA ASP A 191 -7.47 -1.74 4.93
C ASP A 191 -6.14 -1.25 4.33
N PHE A 192 -6.23 -0.24 3.47
CA PHE A 192 -5.14 0.38 2.75
C PHE A 192 -4.70 1.71 3.36
N THR A 193 -5.30 2.17 4.47
CA THR A 193 -4.98 3.48 5.09
C THR A 193 -3.53 3.61 5.51
N ASN A 194 -2.84 2.50 5.79
CA ASN A 194 -1.42 2.48 6.15
C ASN A 194 -0.50 1.99 5.00
N THR A 195 -1.01 2.04 3.76
CA THR A 195 -0.29 1.62 2.54
C THR A 195 0.18 2.80 1.71
N ILE A 196 1.18 2.55 0.86
CA ILE A 196 1.48 3.38 -0.30
C ILE A 196 1.05 2.61 -1.54
N VAL A 197 0.23 3.22 -2.39
CA VAL A 197 -0.25 2.62 -3.64
C VAL A 197 0.42 3.31 -4.84
N ILE A 198 1.08 2.53 -5.69
CA ILE A 198 1.72 2.99 -6.92
C ILE A 198 1.09 2.24 -8.09
N LEU A 199 0.48 2.99 -9.00
CA LEU A 199 0.02 2.49 -10.28
C LEU A 199 1.01 2.95 -11.35
N THR A 200 1.35 2.10 -12.31
CA THR A 200 2.13 2.52 -13.48
C THR A 200 1.30 2.39 -14.76
N THR A 201 1.49 3.33 -15.69
CA THR A 201 0.91 3.24 -17.02
C THR A 201 1.94 3.56 -18.10
N ARG A 202 1.80 2.89 -19.24
CA ARG A 202 2.63 3.11 -20.44
C ARG A 202 2.17 4.33 -21.24
N THR A 203 0.96 4.80 -20.97
CA THR A 203 0.36 5.95 -21.63
C THR A 203 1.03 7.24 -21.15
N ALA A 204 1.32 8.16 -22.06
CA ALA A 204 1.82 9.47 -21.69
C ALA A 204 0.72 10.26 -20.97
N ALA A 205 1.08 11.07 -19.98
CA ALA A 205 0.11 11.83 -19.18
C ALA A 205 -0.83 12.71 -20.03
N GLY A 206 -0.42 13.13 -21.23
CA GLY A 206 -1.20 13.94 -22.16
C GLY A 206 -2.30 13.22 -22.95
N SER A 207 -2.45 11.89 -22.78
CA SER A 207 -3.52 11.10 -23.43
C SER A 207 -4.41 10.35 -22.44
N LEU A 208 -4.30 10.66 -21.14
CA LEU A 208 -5.28 10.23 -20.14
C LEU A 208 -6.51 11.13 -20.30
N PRO A 209 -7.72 10.57 -20.50
CA PRO A 209 -8.93 11.38 -20.43
C PRO A 209 -8.98 12.04 -19.06
N THR A 210 -9.05 13.36 -19.05
CA THR A 210 -9.26 14.11 -17.81
C THR A 210 -10.69 13.87 -17.32
N GLY A 211 -10.97 14.04 -16.03
CA GLY A 211 -12.33 13.86 -15.48
C GLY A 211 -13.43 14.68 -16.19
N ALA A 212 -13.05 15.68 -16.99
CA ALA A 212 -13.93 16.41 -17.90
C ALA A 212 -14.41 15.59 -19.12
N ASP A 213 -13.60 14.66 -19.63
CA ASP A 213 -13.92 13.82 -20.79
C ASP A 213 -14.90 12.69 -20.44
N LEU A 214 -14.92 12.27 -19.17
CA LEU A 214 -15.86 11.25 -18.66
C LEU A 214 -17.24 11.84 -18.32
N ALA A 215 -17.35 13.16 -18.15
CA ALA A 215 -18.62 13.84 -17.91
C ALA A 215 -19.36 14.25 -19.19
N GLY A 216 -18.77 14.00 -20.36
CA GLY A 216 -19.33 14.35 -21.68
C GLY A 216 -19.91 13.18 -22.47
N ALA A 217 -20.00 11.99 -21.88
CA ALA A 217 -20.57 10.80 -22.51
C ALA A 217 -21.88 10.39 -21.82
N GLU A 218 -22.88 11.28 -21.86
CA GLU A 218 -24.31 10.96 -21.72
C GLU A 218 -25.08 11.47 -22.93
#